data_AF-A0A7S3VFM5-F1
#
_entry.id   AF-A0A7S3VFM5-F1
#
_cell.length_a   1.000
_cell.length_b   1.000
_cell.length_c   1.000
_cell.angle_alpha   90.00
_cell.angle_beta   90.00
_cell.angle_gamma   90.00
#
_symmetry.space_group_name_H-M   'P 1'
#
loop_
_entity.id
_entity.type
_entity.pdbx_description
1 polymer ?
#
loop_
_entity_poly.entity_id
_entity_poly.type
_entity_poly.pdbx_seq_one_letter_code
_entity_poly.pdbx_strand_id
1 'polypeptide(L)'
;CCGMIGAWAWFVHGQHNGDFFILKYPECNAPNIRWIGDGECDDNVIYYTKECGWDGGDCTDPIILPLNEPIQVFQGCSVPQPFRIGNGFCDGTPPYFTEECNWDGGDCMLPKASVMVLEGYPDCLVPYPEGINDGTCFDWSPYNTSACGFDGGDCISASANLTCSVPRPEYIGNERCDDYFPYNTQECAFDGGDCPIPQEVEGLPGCVVSYPEKLGNGDCDSRLPYNSPECNHDNGNCKQMEGYPYCYVDYPSAISDGDCNDFSPYNTLECAFDGGDCPIPQEVEGLPG
;
A
#
# COMPACT_ATOMS: atom_id res chain seq x y z
N CYS A 1 -32.90 -58.74 13.67
CA CYS A 1 -32.92 -57.27 13.85
C CYS A 1 -31.52 -56.64 13.92
N CYS A 2 -30.50 -57.14 13.19
CA CYS A 2 -29.13 -56.61 13.26
C CYS A 2 -28.71 -55.72 12.07
N GLY A 3 -29.57 -55.54 11.06
CA GLY A 3 -29.19 -54.81 9.84
C GLY A 3 -29.24 -53.28 9.95
N MET A 4 -30.19 -52.71 10.71
CA MET A 4 -30.41 -51.26 10.67
C MET A 4 -29.44 -50.48 11.57
N ILE A 5 -29.04 -51.02 12.73
CA ILE A 5 -28.13 -50.34 13.66
C ILE A 5 -26.70 -50.33 13.11
N GLY A 6 -26.25 -51.42 12.47
CA GLY A 6 -24.91 -51.48 11.87
C GLY A 6 -24.73 -50.52 10.70
N ALA A 7 -25.75 -50.37 9.84
CA ALA A 7 -25.73 -49.42 8.74
C ALA A 7 -25.72 -47.95 9.22
N TRP A 8 -26.50 -47.65 10.26
CA TRP A 8 -26.54 -46.32 10.87
C TRP A 8 -25.21 -45.95 11.54
N ALA A 9 -24.59 -46.89 12.27
CA ALA A 9 -23.29 -46.65 12.90
C ALA A 9 -22.19 -46.37 11.88
N TRP A 10 -22.18 -47.07 10.73
CA TRP A 10 -21.25 -46.80 9.63
C TRP A 10 -21.48 -45.41 9.01
N PHE A 11 -22.74 -45.02 8.83
CA PHE A 11 -23.08 -43.71 8.28
C PHE A 11 -22.69 -42.56 9.22
N VAL A 12 -22.96 -42.69 10.53
CA VAL A 12 -22.56 -41.69 11.53
C VAL A 12 -21.04 -41.62 11.66
N HIS A 13 -20.36 -42.77 11.63
CA HIS A 13 -18.90 -42.82 11.72
C HIS A 13 -18.22 -42.19 10.51
N GLY A 14 -18.71 -42.46 9.30
CA GLY A 14 -18.16 -41.88 8.08
C GLY A 14 -18.45 -40.38 7.91
N GLN A 15 -19.53 -39.86 8.51
CA GLN A 15 -19.77 -38.42 8.61
C GLN A 15 -18.79 -37.76 9.58
N HIS A 16 -18.63 -38.32 10.79
CA HIS A 16 -17.76 -37.72 11.82
C HIS A 16 -16.25 -37.80 11.50
N ASN A 17 -15.82 -38.75 10.65
CA ASN A 17 -14.41 -38.90 10.29
C ASN A 17 -14.05 -38.33 8.91
N GLY A 18 -15.00 -37.72 8.19
CA GLY A 18 -14.75 -37.15 6.86
C GLY A 18 -14.57 -38.18 5.73
N ASP A 19 -14.78 -39.48 5.98
CA ASP A 19 -14.62 -40.55 4.98
C ASP A 19 -15.59 -40.39 3.79
N PHE A 20 -16.81 -39.91 4.03
CA PHE A 20 -17.74 -39.58 2.93
C PHE A 20 -17.35 -38.31 2.18
N PHE A 21 -16.55 -37.45 2.80
CA PHE A 21 -16.12 -36.20 2.22
C PHE A 21 -15.12 -36.43 1.09
N ILE A 22 -14.12 -37.29 1.31
CA ILE A 22 -13.12 -37.68 0.29
C ILE A 22 -13.79 -38.30 -0.95
N LEU A 23 -14.91 -38.99 -0.79
CA LEU A 23 -15.68 -39.54 -1.91
C LEU A 23 -16.42 -38.46 -2.72
N LYS A 24 -16.81 -37.35 -2.08
CA LYS A 24 -17.52 -36.23 -2.70
C LYS A 24 -16.54 -35.21 -3.30
N TYR A 25 -15.38 -35.02 -2.68
CA TYR A 25 -14.34 -34.06 -3.04
C TYR A 25 -12.96 -34.73 -3.14
N PRO A 26 -12.74 -35.61 -4.13
CA PRO A 26 -11.53 -36.42 -4.24
C PRO A 26 -10.25 -35.61 -4.52
N GLU A 27 -10.39 -34.38 -5.00
CA GLU A 27 -9.29 -33.47 -5.34
C GLU A 27 -8.95 -32.51 -4.17
N CYS A 28 -9.66 -32.59 -3.04
CA CYS A 28 -9.38 -31.78 -1.87
C CYS A 28 -8.14 -32.29 -1.12
N ASN A 29 -7.04 -31.53 -1.14
CA ASN A 29 -5.77 -31.93 -0.51
C ASN A 29 -5.58 -31.36 0.91
N ALA A 30 -6.68 -31.16 1.63
CA ALA A 30 -6.65 -30.62 2.98
C ALA A 30 -6.02 -31.62 3.98
N PRO A 31 -5.07 -31.20 4.83
CA PRO A 31 -4.35 -32.10 5.72
C PRO A 31 -5.20 -32.65 6.87
N ASN A 32 -6.24 -31.93 7.30
CA ASN A 32 -7.17 -32.39 8.33
C ASN A 32 -8.62 -32.33 7.85
N ILE A 33 -9.10 -33.42 7.25
CA ILE A 33 -10.46 -33.51 6.69
C ILE A 33 -11.59 -33.29 7.73
N ARG A 34 -11.28 -33.34 9.04
CA ARG A 34 -12.28 -33.10 10.09
C ARG A 34 -12.75 -31.66 10.17
N TRP A 35 -12.02 -30.73 9.57
CA TRP A 35 -12.37 -29.32 9.52
C TRP A 35 -13.32 -29.04 8.35
N ILE A 36 -13.43 -29.97 7.40
CA ILE A 36 -14.31 -29.80 6.25
C ILE A 36 -15.71 -30.34 6.53
N GLY A 37 -16.73 -29.49 6.39
CA GLY A 37 -18.10 -29.92 6.65
C GLY A 37 -18.41 -30.06 8.16
N ASP A 38 -17.64 -29.38 9.02
CA ASP A 38 -17.74 -29.45 10.48
C ASP A 38 -18.74 -28.45 11.11
N GLY A 39 -19.29 -27.56 10.29
CA GLY A 39 -20.28 -26.54 10.64
C GLY A 39 -19.71 -25.17 10.98
N GLU A 40 -18.38 -25.02 11.00
CA GLU A 40 -17.67 -23.74 11.06
C GLU A 40 -17.08 -23.43 9.67
N CYS A 41 -16.72 -22.16 9.41
CA CYS A 41 -16.05 -21.81 8.15
C CYS A 41 -14.54 -21.66 8.38
N ASP A 42 -13.77 -22.65 7.92
CA ASP A 42 -12.31 -22.68 7.93
C ASP A 42 -11.74 -21.99 6.67
N ASP A 43 -11.59 -20.67 6.74
CA ASP A 43 -11.19 -19.77 5.65
C ASP A 43 -9.72 -19.88 5.18
N ASN A 44 -8.95 -20.81 5.75
CA ASN A 44 -7.58 -21.06 5.33
C ASN A 44 -7.55 -21.63 3.91
N VAL A 45 -6.61 -21.15 3.08
CA VAL A 45 -6.46 -21.49 1.65
C VAL A 45 -6.39 -23.00 1.33
N ILE A 46 -6.14 -23.85 2.33
CA ILE A 46 -6.12 -25.31 2.18
C ILE A 46 -7.49 -25.99 2.37
N TYR A 47 -8.45 -25.35 3.05
CA TYR A 47 -9.81 -25.84 3.30
C TYR A 47 -10.85 -25.06 2.48
N TYR A 48 -10.66 -23.75 2.35
CA TYR A 48 -11.47 -22.84 1.54
C TYR A 48 -11.06 -22.85 0.05
N THR A 49 -11.24 -24.01 -0.59
CA THR A 49 -11.03 -24.16 -2.04
C THR A 49 -12.26 -24.74 -2.72
N LYS A 50 -12.39 -24.50 -4.02
CA LYS A 50 -13.44 -25.10 -4.83
C LYS A 50 -13.33 -26.63 -4.82
N GLU A 51 -12.11 -27.15 -4.81
CA GLU A 51 -11.79 -28.57 -4.75
C GLU A 51 -12.28 -29.21 -3.44
N CYS A 52 -12.26 -28.44 -2.35
CA CYS A 52 -12.81 -28.81 -1.04
C CYS A 52 -14.27 -28.40 -0.84
N GLY A 53 -14.92 -27.87 -1.88
CA GLY A 53 -16.32 -27.48 -1.84
C GLY A 53 -16.61 -26.30 -0.93
N TRP A 54 -15.65 -25.38 -0.77
CA TRP A 54 -15.73 -24.24 0.15
C TRP A 54 -15.95 -24.70 1.57
N ASP A 55 -14.95 -25.37 2.11
CA ASP A 55 -15.03 -25.99 3.42
C ASP A 55 -16.25 -26.90 3.58
N GLY A 56 -16.48 -27.69 2.55
CA GLY A 56 -17.60 -28.61 2.50
C GLY A 56 -19.00 -28.01 2.41
N GLY A 57 -19.07 -26.70 2.17
CA GLY A 57 -20.29 -25.91 2.09
C GLY A 57 -20.62 -25.18 3.39
N ASP A 58 -19.75 -25.26 4.41
CA ASP A 58 -19.92 -24.50 5.65
C ASP A 58 -19.47 -23.05 5.48
N CYS A 59 -18.42 -22.84 4.69
CA CYS A 59 -18.19 -21.53 4.10
C CYS A 59 -19.21 -21.29 2.99
N THR A 60 -19.86 -20.14 3.04
CA THR A 60 -20.62 -19.64 1.90
C THR A 60 -19.67 -19.60 0.70
N ASP A 61 -20.10 -20.21 -0.41
CA ASP A 61 -19.52 -19.96 -1.74
C ASP A 61 -19.27 -18.44 -1.83
N PRO A 62 -18.12 -17.95 -2.34
CA PRO A 62 -17.90 -16.51 -2.51
C PRO A 62 -18.99 -15.79 -3.34
N ILE A 63 -20.02 -16.51 -3.79
CA ILE A 63 -21.16 -16.02 -4.55
C ILE A 63 -22.52 -16.51 -3.98
N ILE A 64 -22.73 -16.53 -2.65
CA ILE A 64 -24.10 -16.49 -2.10
C ILE A 64 -24.15 -15.59 -0.85
N LEU A 65 -24.32 -14.28 -1.07
CA LEU A 65 -24.96 -13.41 -0.07
C LEU A 65 -26.50 -13.51 -0.22
N PRO A 66 -27.28 -13.30 0.85
CA PRO A 66 -28.67 -13.76 1.00
C PRO A 66 -29.71 -12.90 0.26
N LEU A 67 -29.38 -12.38 -0.92
CA LEU A 67 -30.31 -11.65 -1.77
C LEU A 67 -30.37 -12.31 -3.14
N ASN A 68 -31.54 -12.87 -3.42
CA ASN A 68 -31.91 -13.76 -4.51
C ASN A 68 -31.90 -13.08 -5.90
N GLU A 69 -30.84 -12.34 -6.23
CA GLU A 69 -30.62 -11.70 -7.53
C GLU A 69 -29.21 -12.05 -8.03
N PRO A 70 -29.04 -12.46 -9.30
CA PRO A 70 -27.72 -12.85 -9.80
C PRO A 70 -26.83 -11.62 -9.90
N ILE A 71 -25.94 -11.44 -8.91
CA ILE A 71 -24.85 -10.48 -9.00
C ILE A 71 -23.99 -10.94 -10.16
N GLN A 72 -23.97 -10.12 -11.21
CA GLN A 72 -23.02 -10.23 -12.30
C GLN A 72 -21.64 -10.19 -11.64
N VAL A 73 -20.90 -11.30 -11.69
CA VAL A 73 -19.45 -11.29 -11.52
C VAL A 73 -18.97 -10.16 -12.40
N PHE A 74 -18.46 -9.07 -11.82
CA PHE A 74 -17.98 -7.93 -12.61
C PHE A 74 -16.82 -8.44 -13.44
N GLN A 75 -17.11 -8.75 -14.69
CA GLN A 75 -16.21 -9.35 -15.65
C GLN A 75 -15.10 -8.34 -15.94
N GLY A 76 -13.99 -8.40 -15.18
CA GLY A 76 -12.89 -7.45 -15.26
C GLY A 76 -12.25 -7.06 -13.92
N CYS A 77 -12.94 -7.26 -12.78
CA CYS A 77 -12.38 -6.98 -11.47
C CYS A 77 -11.34 -8.04 -11.07
N SER A 78 -10.04 -7.71 -11.19
CA SER A 78 -8.93 -8.58 -10.77
C SER A 78 -8.23 -7.97 -9.57
N VAL A 79 -8.49 -8.51 -8.38
CA VAL A 79 -7.93 -8.04 -7.11
C VAL A 79 -7.19 -9.16 -6.37
N PRO A 80 -6.15 -8.86 -5.57
CA PRO A 80 -5.39 -9.87 -4.80
C PRO A 80 -6.23 -10.63 -3.76
N GLN A 81 -7.24 -9.96 -3.18
CA GLN A 81 -8.07 -10.51 -2.11
C GLN A 81 -9.56 -10.32 -2.44
N PRO A 82 -10.17 -11.16 -3.30
CA PRO A 82 -11.54 -10.97 -3.77
C PRO A 82 -12.60 -10.86 -2.67
N PHE A 83 -12.36 -11.43 -1.48
CA PHE A 83 -13.25 -11.34 -0.32
C PHE A 83 -13.38 -9.92 0.25
N ARG A 84 -12.52 -8.99 -0.17
CA ARG A 84 -12.60 -7.58 0.21
C ARG A 84 -13.69 -6.83 -0.55
N ILE A 85 -13.98 -7.26 -1.78
CA ILE A 85 -15.07 -6.74 -2.60
C ILE A 85 -16.42 -7.11 -1.97
N GLY A 86 -17.26 -6.13 -1.66
CA GLY A 86 -18.61 -6.40 -1.15
C GLY A 86 -18.64 -6.90 0.31
N ASN A 87 -17.59 -6.63 1.10
CA ASN A 87 -17.47 -7.02 2.50
C ASN A 87 -18.17 -6.08 3.52
N GLY A 88 -18.80 -5.00 3.06
CA GLY A 88 -19.46 -3.97 3.86
C GLY A 88 -18.53 -2.86 4.40
N PHE A 89 -17.24 -2.88 4.05
CA PHE A 89 -16.26 -1.82 4.29
C PHE A 89 -15.85 -1.21 2.96
N CYS A 90 -15.44 0.06 2.94
CA CYS A 90 -14.96 0.68 1.71
C CYS A 90 -13.43 0.58 1.59
N ASP A 91 -12.95 -0.28 0.71
CA ASP A 91 -11.57 -0.39 0.28
C ASP A 91 -11.26 0.60 -0.85
N GLY A 92 -11.16 1.88 -0.47
CA GLY A 92 -11.11 3.08 -1.33
C GLY A 92 -9.86 3.27 -2.21
N THR A 93 -9.07 2.23 -2.45
CA THR A 93 -7.87 2.31 -3.30
C THR A 93 -7.88 1.23 -4.39
N PRO A 94 -7.27 1.48 -5.57
CA PRO A 94 -7.02 0.42 -6.53
C PRO A 94 -6.23 -0.74 -5.89
N PRO A 95 -6.50 -1.99 -6.26
CA PRO A 95 -7.38 -2.41 -7.35
C PRO A 95 -8.87 -2.55 -6.95
N TYR A 96 -9.23 -2.39 -5.68
CA TYR A 96 -10.60 -2.59 -5.16
C TYR A 96 -11.55 -1.43 -5.51
N PHE A 97 -11.08 -0.20 -5.43
CA PHE A 97 -11.81 1.02 -5.79
C PHE A 97 -11.66 1.38 -7.27
N THR A 98 -12.20 0.52 -8.13
CA THR A 98 -12.23 0.73 -9.59
C THR A 98 -13.65 0.60 -10.13
N GLU A 99 -13.93 1.17 -11.31
CA GLU A 99 -15.22 0.98 -11.98
C GLU A 99 -15.44 -0.50 -12.34
N GLU A 100 -14.36 -1.20 -12.71
CA GLU A 100 -14.36 -2.64 -12.98
C GLU A 100 -14.75 -3.46 -11.75
N CYS A 101 -14.35 -3.03 -10.55
CA CYS A 101 -14.73 -3.65 -9.28
C CYS A 101 -15.99 -3.06 -8.66
N ASN A 102 -16.71 -2.21 -9.41
CA ASN A 102 -17.91 -1.52 -8.97
C ASN A 102 -17.71 -0.84 -7.62
N TRP A 103 -16.56 -0.18 -7.43
CA TRP A 103 -16.22 0.56 -6.23
C TRP A 103 -16.38 -0.31 -4.99
N ASP A 104 -15.52 -1.32 -4.91
CA ASP A 104 -15.52 -2.30 -3.83
C ASP A 104 -16.85 -3.04 -3.68
N GLY A 105 -17.41 -3.53 -4.79
CA GLY A 105 -18.68 -4.25 -4.77
C GLY A 105 -19.89 -3.38 -4.41
N GLY A 106 -19.69 -2.05 -4.37
CA GLY A 106 -20.68 -1.06 -3.98
C GLY A 106 -20.64 -0.68 -2.49
N ASP A 107 -19.67 -1.18 -1.73
CA ASP A 107 -19.48 -0.81 -0.32
C ASP A 107 -18.83 0.54 -0.15
N CYS A 108 -17.90 0.87 -1.05
CA CYS A 108 -17.61 2.25 -1.29
C CYS A 108 -18.86 2.86 -1.90
N MET A 109 -19.54 3.69 -1.11
CA MET A 109 -20.59 4.54 -1.65
C MET A 109 -19.95 5.34 -2.77
N LEU A 110 -20.19 4.94 -4.02
CA LEU A 110 -20.58 5.92 -5.00
C LEU A 110 -21.99 6.28 -4.64
N PRO A 111 -22.26 7.42 -4.00
CA PRO A 111 -23.58 7.93 -4.14
C PRO A 111 -23.81 8.10 -5.66
N LYS A 112 -24.97 7.70 -6.15
CA LYS A 112 -25.64 8.41 -7.26
C LYS A 112 -25.99 9.87 -6.85
N ALA A 113 -25.09 10.49 -6.10
CA ALA A 113 -25.05 11.80 -5.45
C ALA A 113 -23.58 12.25 -5.14
N SER A 114 -22.51 11.53 -5.56
CA SER A 114 -21.09 11.95 -5.42
C SER A 114 -20.52 12.65 -6.65
N VAL A 115 -21.37 13.13 -7.56
CA VAL A 115 -20.99 14.35 -8.26
C VAL A 115 -21.35 15.52 -7.34
N MET A 116 -20.70 15.59 -6.18
CA MET A 116 -20.42 16.89 -5.60
C MET A 116 -19.19 17.34 -6.35
N VAL A 117 -19.41 18.06 -7.45
CA VAL A 117 -18.39 19.00 -7.92
C VAL A 117 -18.18 19.93 -6.73
N LEU A 118 -17.18 19.66 -5.90
CA LEU A 118 -16.64 20.67 -5.00
C LEU A 118 -16.29 21.82 -5.94
N GLU A 119 -16.88 23.00 -5.70
CA GLU A 119 -16.72 24.16 -6.58
C GLU A 119 -15.21 24.50 -6.62
N GLY A 120 -14.47 23.95 -7.59
CA GLY A 120 -13.00 23.99 -7.65
C GLY A 120 -12.29 22.67 -7.98
N TYR A 121 -12.83 21.49 -7.65
CA TYR A 121 -12.13 20.18 -7.77
C TYR A 121 -12.99 19.11 -8.48
N PRO A 122 -13.27 19.25 -9.79
CA PRO A 122 -14.17 18.35 -10.52
C PRO A 122 -13.63 16.93 -10.74
N ASP A 123 -12.30 16.75 -10.64
CA ASP A 123 -11.62 15.46 -10.83
C ASP A 123 -11.26 14.77 -9.50
N CYS A 124 -11.66 15.33 -8.36
CA CYS A 124 -11.42 14.77 -7.04
C CYS A 124 -12.40 13.64 -6.72
N LEU A 125 -11.92 12.41 -6.66
CA LEU A 125 -12.72 11.22 -6.33
C LEU A 125 -12.31 10.69 -4.96
N VAL A 126 -13.06 11.07 -3.92
CA VAL A 126 -12.83 10.60 -2.54
C VAL A 126 -14.07 9.89 -1.95
N PRO A 127 -13.88 8.92 -1.04
CA PRO A 127 -14.99 8.23 -0.37
C PRO A 127 -15.88 9.15 0.48
N TYR A 128 -15.27 10.16 1.14
CA TYR A 128 -15.95 11.13 2.01
C TYR A 128 -15.57 12.56 1.62
N PRO A 129 -16.34 13.22 0.73
CA PRO A 129 -16.04 14.59 0.27
C PRO A 129 -16.02 15.65 1.38
N GLU A 130 -16.69 15.38 2.51
CA GLU A 130 -16.66 16.23 3.70
C GLU A 130 -15.28 16.35 4.35
N GLY A 131 -14.34 15.45 4.01
CA GLY A 131 -12.95 15.54 4.46
C GLY A 131 -12.11 16.55 3.67
N ILE A 132 -12.57 17.00 2.49
CA ILE A 132 -11.85 17.98 1.67
C ILE A 132 -12.05 19.39 2.23
N ASN A 133 -10.97 20.12 2.53
CA ASN A 133 -11.01 21.48 3.09
C ASN A 133 -11.79 21.54 4.43
N ASP A 134 -11.62 20.51 5.27
CA ASP A 134 -12.21 20.39 6.60
C ASP A 134 -11.32 20.95 7.73
N GLY A 135 -10.09 21.36 7.39
CA GLY A 135 -9.07 21.88 8.29
C GLY A 135 -8.11 20.81 8.84
N THR A 136 -8.26 19.54 8.44
CA THR A 136 -7.40 18.41 8.78
C THR A 136 -6.68 17.94 7.53
N CYS A 137 -5.36 17.82 7.56
CA CYS A 137 -4.65 17.21 6.42
C CYS A 137 -4.77 15.67 6.45
N PHE A 138 -5.50 15.12 5.49
CA PHE A 138 -5.54 13.70 5.16
C PHE A 138 -4.44 13.35 4.15
N ASP A 139 -3.21 13.14 4.65
CA ASP A 139 -2.01 12.79 3.87
C ASP A 139 -2.02 11.35 3.30
N TRP A 140 -3.10 10.97 2.63
CA TRP A 140 -3.14 9.72 1.89
C TRP A 140 -4.06 9.84 0.68
N SER A 141 -3.76 9.02 -0.33
CA SER A 141 -4.66 8.84 -1.47
C SER A 141 -6.01 8.29 -0.98
N PRO A 142 -7.15 8.78 -1.49
CA PRO A 142 -7.28 9.73 -2.60
C PRO A 142 -7.33 11.23 -2.24
N TYR A 143 -7.22 11.60 -0.96
CA TYR A 143 -7.42 12.96 -0.45
C TYR A 143 -6.26 13.91 -0.78
N ASN A 144 -5.02 13.51 -0.45
CA ASN A 144 -3.83 14.33 -0.71
C ASN A 144 -3.31 14.15 -2.16
N THR A 145 -4.15 14.50 -3.13
CA THR A 145 -3.81 14.45 -4.56
C THR A 145 -4.01 15.81 -5.21
N SER A 146 -3.32 16.08 -6.32
CA SER A 146 -3.50 17.32 -7.08
C SER A 146 -4.92 17.46 -7.64
N ALA A 147 -5.58 16.34 -7.98
CA ALA A 147 -6.98 16.31 -8.39
C ALA A 147 -7.93 16.81 -7.29
N CYS A 148 -7.58 16.57 -6.03
CA CYS A 148 -8.28 17.02 -4.83
C CYS A 148 -7.73 18.31 -4.24
N GLY A 149 -6.84 19.01 -4.94
CA GLY A 149 -6.24 20.25 -4.45
C GLY A 149 -5.41 20.08 -3.18
N PHE A 150 -4.82 18.90 -2.98
CA PHE A 150 -4.11 18.51 -1.75
C PHE A 150 -5.01 18.67 -0.54
N ASP A 151 -6.06 17.83 -0.50
CA ASP A 151 -7.09 17.85 0.52
C ASP A 151 -7.81 19.20 0.64
N GLY A 152 -8.14 19.78 -0.52
CA GLY A 152 -8.82 21.08 -0.61
C GLY A 152 -7.97 22.26 -0.13
N GLY A 153 -6.67 22.05 0.10
CA GLY A 153 -5.73 23.02 0.62
C GLY A 153 -5.30 22.75 2.06
N ASP A 154 -5.91 21.79 2.76
CA ASP A 154 -5.55 21.47 4.15
C ASP A 154 -4.17 20.83 4.28
N CYS A 155 -3.76 20.08 3.25
CA CYS A 155 -2.41 19.54 3.13
C CYS A 155 -1.43 20.52 2.45
N ILE A 156 -1.80 21.80 2.32
CA ILE A 156 -0.88 22.86 1.93
C ILE A 156 -0.58 23.65 3.19
N SER A 157 0.69 23.66 3.61
CA SER A 157 1.10 24.23 4.91
C SER A 157 0.52 25.64 5.13
N ALA A 158 -0.03 25.88 6.32
CA ALA A 158 -0.64 27.14 6.76
C ALA A 158 0.32 28.36 6.78
N SER A 159 1.59 28.18 6.37
CA SER A 159 2.52 29.25 6.03
C SER A 159 2.07 29.90 4.72
N ALA A 160 1.06 30.77 4.87
CA ALA A 160 0.30 31.48 3.85
C ALA A 160 1.16 32.24 2.82
N ASN A 161 1.76 31.51 1.87
CA ASN A 161 2.26 31.90 0.54
C ASN A 161 3.24 30.87 -0.05
N LEU A 162 3.51 29.74 0.62
CA LEU A 162 4.38 28.70 0.04
C LEU A 162 3.64 27.94 -1.06
N THR A 163 4.33 27.75 -2.19
CA THR A 163 3.83 27.00 -3.36
C THR A 163 4.28 25.54 -3.35
N CYS A 164 4.89 25.05 -2.27
CA CYS A 164 5.45 23.71 -2.23
C CYS A 164 4.45 22.65 -1.77
N SER A 165 4.56 21.46 -2.35
CA SER A 165 3.81 20.27 -1.97
C SER A 165 4.80 19.28 -1.37
N VAL A 166 4.52 18.85 -0.15
CA VAL A 166 5.34 17.88 0.59
C VAL A 166 4.42 16.79 1.15
N PRO A 167 4.92 15.56 1.38
CA PRO A 167 4.12 14.50 1.98
C PRO A 167 3.54 14.91 3.33
N ARG A 168 4.36 15.47 4.24
CA ARG A 168 3.92 15.81 5.61
C ARG A 168 3.97 17.31 5.90
N PRO A 169 2.92 18.09 5.55
CA PRO A 169 2.92 19.54 5.70
C PRO A 169 3.17 20.01 7.14
N GLU A 170 2.86 19.18 8.14
CA GLU A 170 3.13 19.44 9.55
C GLU A 170 4.62 19.52 9.89
N TYR A 171 5.51 19.15 8.97
CA TYR A 171 6.95 19.34 9.15
C TYR A 171 7.41 20.74 8.75
N ILE A 172 6.65 21.45 7.91
CA ILE A 172 6.99 22.81 7.48
C ILE A 172 6.68 23.82 8.59
N GLY A 173 7.69 24.58 9.04
CA GLY A 173 7.48 25.64 10.04
C GLY A 173 7.19 25.10 11.44
N ASN A 174 7.66 23.89 11.76
CA ASN A 174 7.47 23.19 13.03
C ASN A 174 8.52 23.55 14.12
N GLU A 175 9.34 24.58 13.89
CA GLU A 175 10.49 25.01 14.70
C GLU A 175 11.68 24.03 14.72
N ARG A 176 11.66 23.02 13.85
CA ARG A 176 12.71 22.01 13.71
C ARG A 176 13.09 21.90 12.24
N CYS A 177 14.36 22.19 11.93
CA CYS A 177 14.85 22.04 10.56
C CYS A 177 14.79 20.58 10.06
N ASP A 178 13.88 20.34 9.12
CA ASP A 178 13.77 19.15 8.28
C ASP A 178 14.59 19.35 6.99
N ASP A 179 15.93 19.19 7.13
CA ASP A 179 16.95 19.59 6.14
C ASP A 179 17.04 18.74 4.85
N TYR A 180 16.03 17.93 4.55
CA TYR A 180 15.99 16.99 3.43
C TYR A 180 14.90 17.31 2.41
N PHE A 181 15.07 16.85 1.16
CA PHE A 181 14.06 17.00 0.11
C PHE A 181 12.78 16.20 0.46
N PRO A 182 11.56 16.73 0.22
CA PRO A 182 11.23 18.02 -0.41
C PRO A 182 11.05 19.22 0.55
N TYR A 183 11.30 19.07 1.85
CA TYR A 183 10.97 20.05 2.90
C TYR A 183 11.88 21.29 2.91
N ASN A 184 13.20 21.09 2.80
CA ASN A 184 14.17 22.19 2.81
C ASN A 184 14.50 22.70 1.40
N THR A 185 13.47 23.16 0.69
CA THR A 185 13.58 23.74 -0.67
C THR A 185 13.25 25.22 -0.66
N GLN A 186 13.67 25.95 -1.70
CA GLN A 186 13.31 27.37 -1.83
C GLN A 186 11.79 27.55 -1.96
N GLU A 187 11.09 26.65 -2.66
CA GLU A 187 9.63 26.66 -2.75
C GLU A 187 8.97 26.48 -1.39
N CYS A 188 9.58 25.68 -0.51
CA CYS A 188 9.17 25.50 0.88
C CYS A 188 9.76 26.54 1.84
N ALA A 189 10.29 27.66 1.33
CA ALA A 189 10.92 28.70 2.12
C ALA A 189 11.98 28.19 3.12
N PHE A 190 12.69 27.11 2.75
CA PHE A 190 13.64 26.39 3.60
C PHE A 190 12.97 25.91 4.89
N ASP A 191 12.02 24.98 4.71
CA ASP A 191 11.25 24.37 5.80
C ASP A 191 10.45 25.40 6.63
N GLY A 192 9.74 26.30 5.94
CA GLY A 192 8.98 27.38 6.60
C GLY A 192 9.88 28.42 7.28
N GLY A 193 11.19 28.40 7.01
CA GLY A 193 12.20 29.24 7.62
C GLY A 193 12.90 28.62 8.83
N ASP A 194 12.61 27.36 9.16
CA ASP A 194 13.25 26.65 10.27
C ASP A 194 14.68 26.20 9.93
N CYS A 195 14.96 26.01 8.64
CA CYS A 195 16.29 25.65 8.17
C CYS A 195 17.14 26.87 7.76
N PRO A 196 18.47 26.82 8.02
CA PRO A 196 19.41 27.74 7.40
C PRO A 196 19.36 27.60 5.87
N ILE A 197 19.47 28.73 5.18
CA ILE A 197 19.54 28.77 3.71
C ILE A 197 20.73 27.91 3.25
N PRO A 198 20.51 26.87 2.42
CA PRO A 198 21.56 26.03 1.87
C PRO A 198 22.63 26.83 1.13
N GLN A 199 23.89 26.44 1.27
CA GLN A 199 25.04 27.09 0.63
C GLN A 199 25.90 26.08 -0.11
N GLU A 200 26.57 26.56 -1.15
CA GLU A 200 27.55 25.76 -1.88
C GLU A 200 28.78 25.48 -1.00
N VAL A 201 29.23 24.22 -0.98
CA VAL A 201 30.32 23.76 -0.13
C VAL A 201 31.67 24.00 -0.81
N GLU A 202 32.61 24.61 -0.09
CA GLU A 202 33.96 24.85 -0.60
C GLU A 202 34.65 23.52 -0.96
N GLY A 203 35.08 23.40 -2.22
CA GLY A 203 35.75 22.20 -2.73
C GLY A 203 34.81 21.12 -3.28
N LEU A 204 33.48 21.30 -3.19
CA LEU A 204 32.48 20.42 -3.78
C LEU A 204 31.53 21.23 -4.69
N PRO A 205 31.93 21.52 -5.95
CA PRO A 205 31.14 22.33 -6.86
C PRO A 205 29.73 21.75 -7.07
N GLY A 206 28.70 22.58 -6.86
CA GLY A 206 27.30 22.16 -6.99
C GLY A 206 26.72 21.43 -5.78
N CYS A 207 27.51 21.05 -4.78
CA CYS A 207 26.98 20.52 -3.52
C CYS A 207 26.40 21.68 -2.69
N VAL A 208 25.08 21.70 -2.52
CA VAL A 208 24.38 22.76 -1.80
C VAL A 208 23.63 22.15 -0.61
N VAL A 209 24.05 22.48 0.61
CA VAL A 209 23.50 21.91 1.86
C VAL A 209 23.36 22.99 2.93
N SER A 210 22.48 22.78 3.91
CA SER A 210 22.30 23.70 5.05
C SER A 210 23.39 23.58 6.10
N TYR A 211 23.95 22.38 6.29
CA TYR A 211 24.95 22.08 7.32
C TYR A 211 26.17 21.39 6.71
N PRO A 212 27.15 22.14 6.16
CA PRO A 212 28.36 21.57 5.56
C PRO A 212 29.15 20.66 6.50
N GLU A 213 29.03 20.85 7.82
CA GLU A 213 29.68 20.03 8.85
C GLU A 213 29.14 18.60 8.95
N LYS A 214 27.96 18.32 8.38
CA LYS A 214 27.43 16.95 8.30
C LYS A 214 28.17 16.13 7.25
N LEU A 215 28.66 16.78 6.20
CA LEU A 215 29.40 16.11 5.13
C LEU A 215 30.68 15.47 5.64
N GLY A 216 30.79 14.14 5.47
CA GLY A 216 32.02 13.42 5.81
C GLY A 216 32.27 13.31 7.33
N ASN A 217 31.22 13.42 8.14
CA ASN A 217 31.32 13.35 9.60
C ASN A 217 31.53 11.92 10.17
N GLY A 218 31.51 10.88 9.32
CA GLY A 218 31.62 9.47 9.67
C GLY A 218 30.31 8.69 9.65
N ASP A 219 29.16 9.38 9.65
CA ASP A 219 27.82 8.83 9.55
C ASP A 219 27.27 9.12 8.16
N CYS A 220 26.57 8.18 7.52
CA CYS A 220 25.98 8.44 6.20
C CYS A 220 24.63 9.17 6.35
N ASP A 221 24.61 10.44 5.95
CA ASP A 221 23.40 11.23 5.75
C ASP A 221 22.69 10.80 4.46
N SER A 222 21.93 9.71 4.55
CA SER A 222 21.43 8.93 3.41
C SER A 222 20.38 9.61 2.52
N ARG A 223 19.92 10.83 2.88
CA ARG A 223 18.90 11.59 2.16
C ARG A 223 19.51 12.74 1.35
N LEU A 224 18.81 13.15 0.30
CA LEU A 224 19.11 14.41 -0.39
C LEU A 224 18.90 15.59 0.58
N PRO A 225 19.75 16.63 0.55
CA PRO A 225 20.79 16.87 -0.47
C PRO A 225 22.15 16.20 -0.22
N TYR A 226 22.41 15.65 0.98
CA TYR A 226 23.73 15.13 1.36
C TYR A 226 24.16 13.89 0.57
N ASN A 227 23.27 12.90 0.43
CA ASN A 227 23.51 11.70 -0.39
C ASN A 227 23.26 11.97 -1.89
N SER A 228 23.88 13.01 -2.44
CA SER A 228 23.83 13.34 -3.87
C SER A 228 25.20 13.12 -4.53
N PRO A 229 25.25 12.89 -5.85
CA PRO A 229 26.51 12.85 -6.60
C PRO A 229 27.33 14.13 -6.44
N GLU A 230 26.68 15.30 -6.41
CA GLU A 230 27.33 16.60 -6.25
C GLU A 230 28.01 16.73 -4.90
N CYS A 231 27.41 16.16 -3.85
CA CYS A 231 27.97 16.07 -2.50
C CYS A 231 28.83 14.82 -2.28
N ASN A 232 29.23 14.12 -3.34
CA ASN A 232 30.01 12.88 -3.29
C ASN A 232 29.42 11.82 -2.35
N HIS A 233 28.08 11.70 -2.31
CA HIS A 233 27.36 10.76 -1.46
C HIS A 233 27.77 10.90 0.01
N ASP A 234 27.48 12.08 0.55
CA ASP A 234 27.87 12.50 1.90
C ASP A 234 29.39 12.45 2.12
N ASN A 235 30.12 13.04 1.17
CA ASN A 235 31.58 13.06 1.11
C ASN A 235 32.22 11.67 1.31
N GLY A 236 31.56 10.64 0.78
CA GLY A 236 31.99 9.24 0.81
C GLY A 236 31.57 8.44 2.04
N ASN A 237 30.78 9.01 2.97
CA ASN A 237 30.25 8.24 4.10
C ASN A 237 29.22 7.21 3.65
N CYS A 238 28.40 7.56 2.65
CA CYS A 238 27.44 6.63 2.05
C CYS A 238 28.16 5.73 1.03
N LYS A 239 28.00 4.42 1.19
CA LYS A 239 28.77 3.40 0.47
C LYS A 239 28.01 2.93 -0.76
N GLN A 240 28.72 2.90 -1.89
CA GLN A 240 28.20 2.28 -3.12
C GLN A 240 28.00 0.78 -2.91
N MET A 241 26.85 0.27 -3.34
CA MET A 241 26.55 -1.17 -3.31
C MET A 241 27.15 -1.88 -4.55
N GLU A 242 27.78 -3.05 -4.34
CA GLU A 242 28.33 -3.90 -5.41
C GLU A 242 27.24 -4.56 -6.28
N GLY A 243 27.05 -4.06 -7.50
CA GLY A 243 26.01 -4.53 -8.43
C GLY A 243 24.93 -3.50 -8.70
N TYR A 244 24.81 -2.49 -7.82
CA TYR A 244 23.91 -1.34 -7.99
C TYR A 244 24.75 -0.04 -8.01
N PRO A 245 25.28 0.37 -9.17
CA PRO A 245 26.28 1.44 -9.28
C PRO A 245 25.77 2.83 -8.88
N TYR A 246 24.45 3.01 -8.78
CA TYR A 246 23.81 4.26 -8.37
C TYR A 246 23.22 4.18 -6.96
N CYS A 247 23.35 3.05 -6.27
CA CYS A 247 22.84 2.84 -4.92
C CYS A 247 23.93 3.18 -3.89
N TYR A 248 23.68 4.20 -3.06
CA TYR A 248 24.58 4.64 -2.00
C TYR A 248 23.83 4.63 -0.67
N VAL A 249 24.26 3.78 0.25
CA VAL A 249 23.57 3.52 1.53
C VAL A 249 24.57 3.47 2.69
N ASP A 250 24.07 3.58 3.92
CA ASP A 250 24.87 3.43 5.14
C ASP A 250 25.29 1.96 5.40
N TYR A 251 24.36 1.02 5.14
CA TYR A 251 24.56 -0.42 5.33
C TYR A 251 24.28 -1.21 4.04
N PRO A 252 25.29 -1.41 3.17
CA PRO A 252 25.12 -2.20 1.94
C PRO A 252 24.64 -3.65 2.16
N SER A 253 24.85 -4.18 3.37
CA SER A 253 24.38 -5.51 3.75
C SER A 253 22.88 -5.63 3.95
N ALA A 254 22.16 -4.51 4.07
CA ALA A 254 20.70 -4.50 4.19
C ALA A 254 20.01 -4.54 2.81
N ILE A 255 20.77 -4.44 1.71
CA ILE A 255 20.24 -4.62 0.37
C ILE A 255 20.22 -6.12 0.03
N SER A 256 19.09 -6.64 -0.45
CA SER A 256 18.95 -8.06 -0.82
C SER A 256 19.16 -9.02 0.38
N ASP A 257 18.79 -8.59 1.58
CA ASP A 257 18.93 -9.38 2.81
C ASP A 257 17.67 -10.21 3.14
N GLY A 258 16.60 -10.05 2.37
CA GLY A 258 15.33 -10.74 2.51
C GLY A 258 14.29 -9.99 3.34
N ASP A 259 14.63 -8.84 3.92
CA ASP A 259 13.72 -7.94 4.64
C ASP A 259 13.48 -6.68 3.80
N CYS A 260 12.22 -6.26 3.61
CA CYS A 260 11.94 -5.03 2.87
C CYS A 260 12.20 -3.77 3.74
N ASN A 261 13.27 -3.05 3.41
CA ASN A 261 13.61 -1.73 3.94
C ASN A 261 12.90 -0.62 3.14
N ASP A 262 11.64 -0.34 3.51
CA ASP A 262 10.69 0.50 2.76
C ASP A 262 10.97 2.02 2.71
N PHE A 263 12.20 2.45 3.03
CA PHE A 263 12.59 3.86 3.12
C PHE A 263 13.76 4.19 2.20
N SER A 264 13.85 5.47 1.81
CA SER A 264 14.99 5.98 1.04
C SER A 264 16.28 5.93 1.88
N PRO A 265 17.43 5.53 1.30
CA PRO A 265 17.65 5.22 -0.13
C PRO A 265 17.39 3.75 -0.54
N TYR A 266 17.10 2.83 0.38
CA TYR A 266 16.98 1.39 0.13
C TYR A 266 15.87 1.03 -0.84
N ASN A 267 14.65 1.50 -0.57
CA ASN A 267 13.50 1.28 -1.45
C ASN A 267 13.42 2.33 -2.58
N THR A 268 14.46 2.38 -3.41
CA THR A 268 14.52 3.26 -4.59
C THR A 268 14.87 2.46 -5.83
N LEU A 269 14.60 3.00 -7.02
CA LEU A 269 14.96 2.35 -8.28
C LEU A 269 16.47 2.10 -8.38
N GLU A 270 17.27 3.06 -7.90
CA GLU A 270 18.73 3.00 -7.90
C GLU A 270 19.26 1.82 -7.08
N CYS A 271 18.57 1.51 -5.98
CA CYS A 271 18.82 0.36 -5.11
C CYS A 271 17.94 -0.86 -5.46
N ALA A 272 17.31 -0.87 -6.64
CA ALA A 272 16.47 -1.94 -7.16
C ALA A 272 15.34 -2.37 -6.20
N PHE A 273 14.73 -1.41 -5.51
CA PHE A 273 13.69 -1.64 -4.49
C PHE A 273 14.19 -2.62 -3.43
N ASP A 274 15.27 -2.22 -2.77
CA ASP A 274 15.98 -3.00 -1.76
C ASP A 274 16.52 -4.34 -2.28
N GLY A 275 17.16 -4.31 -3.45
CA GLY A 275 17.66 -5.51 -4.12
C GLY A 275 16.56 -6.49 -4.55
N GLY A 276 15.31 -6.04 -4.59
CA GLY A 276 14.12 -6.83 -4.92
C GLY A 276 13.34 -7.34 -3.71
N ASP A 277 13.74 -6.99 -2.48
CA ASP A 277 13.04 -7.40 -1.27
C ASP A 277 11.74 -6.59 -1.06
N CYS A 278 11.68 -5.37 -1.57
CA CYS A 278 10.48 -4.54 -1.54
C CYS A 278 9.59 -4.69 -2.78
N PRO A 279 8.26 -4.61 -2.64
CA PRO A 279 7.35 -4.56 -3.77
C PRO A 279 7.65 -3.36 -4.68
N ILE A 280 7.73 -3.62 -5.99
CA ILE A 280 7.84 -2.55 -6.99
C ILE A 280 6.51 -1.78 -7.02
N PRO A 281 6.51 -0.44 -6.88
CA PRO A 281 5.32 0.38 -7.08
C PRO A 281 4.79 0.14 -8.51
N GLN A 282 3.56 -0.33 -8.64
CA GLN A 282 2.99 -0.67 -9.95
C GLN A 282 2.60 0.60 -10.74
N GLU A 283 3.55 1.37 -11.29
CA GLU A 283 3.33 2.27 -12.45
C GLU A 283 4.64 2.66 -13.16
N VAL A 284 5.13 1.85 -14.12
CA VAL A 284 5.71 2.37 -15.40
C VAL A 284 5.65 1.31 -16.53
N GLU A 285 4.48 0.70 -16.78
CA GLU A 285 4.26 0.04 -18.07
C GLU A 285 4.00 1.13 -19.13
N GLY A 286 5.07 1.69 -19.70
CA GLY A 286 4.91 2.78 -20.68
C GLY A 286 6.17 3.30 -21.39
N LEU A 287 7.35 2.71 -21.21
CA LEU A 287 8.51 3.08 -22.03
C LEU A 287 8.58 2.20 -23.29
N PRO A 288 8.48 2.77 -24.50
CA PRO A 288 8.63 2.01 -25.73
C PRO A 288 10.09 1.54 -25.90
N GLY A 289 10.25 0.24 -26.15
CA GLY A 289 11.48 -0.33 -26.71
C GLY A 289 11.65 -0.05 -28.20
#